data_AF-A0A9E0TA80-F1
#
_entry.id   AF-A0A9E0TA80-F1
#
_cell.length_a   1.000
_cell.length_b   1.000
_cell.length_c   1.000
_cell.angle_alpha   90.00
_cell.angle_beta   90.00
_cell.angle_gamma   90.00
#
_symmetry.space_group_name_H-M   'P 1'
#
loop_
_entity.id
_entity.type
_entity.pdbx_description
1 polymer ?
#
loop_
_entity_poly.entity_id
_entity_poly.type
_entity_poly.pdbx_seq_one_letter_code
_entity_poly.pdbx_strand_id
1 'polypeptide(L)'
;MKRFWLLFSQAVTVFVAAYFVVATLQPDWLQRGARRGGSGISLIEAPPSTLAHTPVGSFSAAARKAAPAVVSINTSKEVRHPRSNDPWFQFFFGDQGPQAQVGLGSGVIISPEGYILTNNHVVEG
;
A
#
# COMPACT_ATOMS: atom_id res chain seq x y z
N MET A 1 5.08 -10.78 50.86
CA MET A 1 5.57 -10.23 49.56
C MET A 1 6.88 -10.85 49.09
N LYS A 2 7.99 -10.83 49.86
CA LYS A 2 9.33 -11.32 49.41
C LYS A 2 9.39 -12.83 49.08
N ARG A 3 8.67 -13.68 49.82
CA ARG A 3 8.66 -15.14 49.59
C ARG A 3 7.96 -15.53 48.28
N PHE A 4 6.87 -14.84 47.92
CA PHE A 4 6.20 -15.03 46.63
C PHE A 4 7.08 -14.57 45.47
N TRP A 5 7.86 -13.51 45.66
CA TRP A 5 8.82 -13.04 44.65
C TRP A 5 9.96 -14.04 44.42
N LEU A 6 10.48 -14.65 45.48
CA LEU A 6 11.50 -15.70 45.37
C LEU A 6 10.95 -16.94 44.64
N LEU A 7 9.75 -17.42 45.00
CA LEU A 7 9.11 -18.55 44.32
C LEU A 7 8.86 -18.26 42.83
N PHE A 8 8.44 -17.03 42.50
CA PHE A 8 8.26 -16.61 41.11
C PHE A 8 9.59 -16.61 40.34
N SER A 9 10.64 -16.00 40.89
CA SER A 9 11.96 -15.96 40.25
C SER A 9 12.55 -17.37 40.04
N GLN A 10 12.34 -18.27 41.01
CA GLN A 10 12.81 -19.65 40.92
C GLN A 10 12.04 -20.43 39.85
N ALA A 11 10.72 -20.28 39.77
CA ALA A 11 9.91 -20.92 38.73
C ALA A 11 10.34 -20.43 37.33
N VAL A 12 10.48 -19.12 37.13
CA VAL A 12 10.94 -18.55 35.86
C VAL A 12 12.31 -19.09 35.46
N THR A 13 13.25 -19.15 36.41
CA THR A 13 14.60 -19.66 36.14
C THR A 13 14.59 -21.14 35.73
N VAL A 14 13.80 -21.97 36.41
CA VAL A 14 13.65 -23.40 36.06
C VAL A 14 13.02 -23.58 34.68
N PHE A 15 11.98 -22.81 34.35
CA PHE A 15 11.34 -22.87 33.04
C PHE A 15 12.27 -22.43 31.91
N VAL A 16 13.06 -21.36 32.11
CA VAL A 16 14.04 -20.89 31.13
C VAL A 16 15.16 -21.92 30.93
N ALA A 17 15.66 -22.52 32.01
CA ALA A 17 16.68 -23.57 31.93
C ALA A 17 16.16 -24.81 31.18
N ALA A 18 14.92 -25.25 31.48
CA ALA A 18 14.29 -26.35 30.77
C ALA A 18 14.08 -26.04 29.27
N TYR A 19 13.63 -24.82 28.95
CA TYR A 19 13.50 -24.37 27.55
C TYR A 19 14.85 -24.39 26.82
N PHE A 20 15.92 -23.90 27.45
CA PHE A 20 17.27 -23.90 26.87
C PHE A 20 17.77 -25.31 26.58
N VAL A 21 17.55 -26.26 27.49
CA VAL A 21 17.92 -27.67 27.30
C VAL A 21 17.15 -28.29 26.13
N VAL A 22 15.84 -28.05 26.03
CA VAL A 22 15.01 -28.55 24.92
C VAL A 22 15.42 -27.94 23.59
N ALA A 23 15.70 -26.64 23.55
CA ALA A 23 16.17 -25.94 22.36
C ALA A 23 17.52 -26.48 21.86
N THR A 24 18.41 -26.90 22.77
CA THR A 24 19.75 -27.39 22.44
C THR A 24 19.76 -28.86 22.01
N LEU A 25 18.99 -29.73 22.67
CA LEU A 25 19.01 -31.17 22.42
C LEU A 25 17.97 -31.63 21.39
N GLN A 26 16.87 -30.89 21.18
CA GLN A 26 15.80 -31.30 20.27
C GLN A 26 15.15 -30.10 19.52
N PRO A 27 15.93 -29.39 18.67
CA PRO A 27 15.47 -28.16 18.01
C PRO A 27 14.29 -28.37 17.04
N ASP A 28 14.13 -29.58 16.49
CA ASP A 28 13.04 -29.88 15.55
C ASP A 28 11.64 -29.81 16.20
N TRP A 29 11.53 -30.01 17.52
CA TRP A 29 10.25 -29.90 18.22
C TRP A 29 9.68 -28.48 18.19
N LEU A 30 10.56 -27.47 18.25
CA LEU A 30 10.20 -26.06 18.12
C LEU A 30 9.91 -25.69 16.65
N GLN A 31 10.64 -26.28 15.70
CA GLN A 31 10.49 -25.99 14.26
C GLN A 31 9.31 -26.70 13.60
N ARG A 32 8.70 -27.74 14.22
CA ARG A 32 7.49 -28.41 13.71
C ARG A 32 6.30 -27.46 13.49
N GLY A 33 6.21 -26.37 14.26
CA GLY A 33 5.22 -25.31 14.05
C GLY A 33 5.54 -24.41 12.85
N ALA A 34 6.81 -24.08 12.64
CA ALA A 34 7.26 -23.21 11.55
C ALA A 34 7.19 -23.89 10.17
N ARG A 35 7.45 -25.20 10.09
CA ARG A 35 7.40 -25.95 8.81
C ARG A 35 5.99 -26.17 8.26
N ARG A 36 4.92 -25.94 9.05
CA ARG A 36 3.53 -25.94 8.56
C ARG A 36 3.13 -24.66 7.80
N GLY A 37 3.95 -23.60 7.89
CA GLY A 37 3.73 -22.35 7.14
C GLY A 37 4.37 -22.32 5.75
N GLY A 38 5.07 -23.39 5.35
CA GLY A 38 5.62 -23.56 4.01
C GLY A 38 4.54 -23.97 3.02
N SER A 39 3.55 -23.11 2.81
CA SER A 39 2.72 -23.19 1.61
C SER A 39 3.66 -22.91 0.43
N GLY A 40 4.20 -23.98 -0.15
CA GLY A 40 4.90 -23.89 -1.42
C GLY A 40 3.96 -23.20 -2.39
N ILE A 41 4.35 -22.03 -2.87
CA ILE A 41 3.57 -21.26 -3.84
C ILE A 41 3.41 -22.19 -5.05
N SER A 42 2.22 -22.76 -5.25
CA SER A 42 1.93 -23.53 -6.45
C SER A 42 1.85 -22.53 -7.60
N LEU A 43 2.98 -22.31 -8.26
CA LEU A 43 3.05 -21.54 -9.48
C LEU A 43 2.33 -22.36 -10.57
N ILE A 44 1.03 -22.15 -10.69
CA ILE A 44 0.23 -22.65 -11.80
C ILE A 44 0.53 -21.70 -12.96
N GLU A 45 1.54 -22.06 -13.75
CA GLU A 45 1.84 -21.36 -15.00
C GLU A 45 0.83 -21.82 -16.05
N ALA A 46 0.11 -20.86 -16.64
CA ALA A 46 -0.82 -21.14 -17.72
C ALA A 46 -0.02 -21.63 -18.94
N PRO A 47 -0.52 -22.62 -19.69
CA PRO A 47 0.16 -23.11 -20.88
C PRO A 47 0.43 -21.94 -21.85
N PRO A 48 1.59 -21.92 -22.52
CA PRO A 48 1.93 -20.86 -23.45
C PRO A 48 0.84 -20.79 -24.53
N SER A 49 0.17 -19.65 -24.61
CA SER A 49 -0.88 -19.42 -25.61
C SER A 49 -0.23 -19.36 -27.00
N THR A 50 -0.24 -20.49 -27.70
CA THR A 50 0.36 -20.64 -29.04
C THR A 50 -0.47 -20.00 -30.15
N LEU A 51 -1.68 -19.52 -29.84
CA LEU A 51 -2.49 -18.74 -30.76
C LEU A 51 -3.14 -17.60 -29.97
N ALA A 52 -2.55 -16.41 -30.08
CA ALA A 52 -3.24 -15.16 -29.77
C ALA A 52 -4.35 -14.95 -30.82
N HIS A 53 -5.40 -15.77 -30.78
CA HIS A 53 -6.64 -15.47 -31.46
C HIS A 53 -7.22 -14.25 -30.76
N THR A 54 -6.82 -13.07 -31.24
CA THR A 54 -7.50 -11.83 -30.94
C THR A 54 -8.95 -12.05 -31.38
N PRO A 55 -9.92 -12.11 -30.46
CA PRO A 55 -11.28 -12.42 -30.82
C PRO A 55 -11.76 -11.42 -31.87
N VAL A 56 -12.50 -11.90 -32.87
CA VAL A 56 -13.16 -11.02 -33.85
C VAL A 56 -14.01 -10.00 -33.08
N GLY A 57 -13.70 -8.71 -33.27
CA GLY A 57 -14.29 -7.61 -32.49
C GLY A 57 -13.47 -7.10 -31.31
N SER A 58 -12.23 -7.56 -31.10
CA SER A 58 -11.36 -7.04 -30.03
C SER A 58 -10.88 -5.62 -30.31
N PHE A 59 -11.06 -4.72 -29.34
CA PHE A 59 -10.47 -3.38 -29.34
C PHE A 59 -9.01 -3.34 -28.87
N SER A 60 -8.40 -4.49 -28.54
CA SER A 60 -7.03 -4.55 -28.02
C SER A 60 -6.00 -3.90 -28.95
N ALA A 61 -6.16 -4.04 -30.27
CA ALA A 61 -5.28 -3.40 -31.25
C ALA A 61 -5.42 -1.87 -31.24
N ALA A 62 -6.65 -1.36 -31.17
CA ALA A 62 -6.92 0.08 -31.07
C ALA A 62 -6.43 0.65 -29.74
N ALA A 63 -6.69 -0.04 -28.63
CA ALA A 63 -6.22 0.33 -27.30
C ALA A 63 -4.69 0.34 -27.24
N ARG A 64 -4.01 -0.66 -27.81
CA ARG A 64 -2.54 -0.71 -27.85
C ARG A 64 -1.94 0.45 -28.64
N LYS A 65 -2.63 0.90 -29.69
CA LYS A 65 -2.21 2.08 -30.47
C LYS A 65 -2.48 3.40 -29.74
N ALA A 66 -3.58 3.51 -29.00
CA ALA A 66 -3.99 4.74 -28.32
C ALA A 66 -3.33 4.92 -26.93
N ALA A 67 -3.00 3.82 -26.24
CA ALA A 67 -2.48 3.85 -24.86
C ALA A 67 -1.27 4.76 -24.65
N PRO A 68 -0.27 4.85 -25.56
CA PRO A 68 0.86 5.75 -25.38
C PRO A 68 0.50 7.24 -25.33
N ALA A 69 -0.69 7.63 -25.83
CA ALA A 69 -1.14 9.02 -25.81
C ALA A 69 -1.92 9.37 -24.52
N VAL A 70 -2.28 8.40 -23.69
CA VAL A 70 -3.07 8.63 -22.47
C VAL A 70 -2.13 8.79 -21.27
N VAL A 71 -2.34 9.86 -20.49
CA VAL A 71 -1.53 10.21 -19.33
C VAL A 71 -2.36 10.29 -18.06
N SER A 72 -1.72 10.01 -16.92
CA SER A 72 -2.28 10.31 -15.59
C SER A 72 -1.86 11.70 -15.16
N ILE A 73 -2.82 12.50 -14.72
CA ILE A 73 -2.61 13.87 -14.25
C ILE A 73 -2.82 13.87 -12.73
N ASN A 74 -1.83 14.38 -12.00
CA ASN A 74 -1.92 14.64 -10.57
C ASN A 74 -1.81 16.15 -10.36
N THR A 75 -2.86 16.76 -9.83
CA THR A 75 -2.90 18.19 -9.52
C THR A 75 -2.83 18.40 -8.02
N SER A 76 -2.11 19.43 -7.59
CA SER A 76 -2.05 19.86 -6.21
C SER A 76 -2.33 21.35 -6.17
N LYS A 77 -3.36 21.74 -5.42
CA LYS A 77 -3.76 23.13 -5.26
C LYS A 77 -3.79 23.50 -3.79
N GLU A 78 -3.23 24.65 -3.50
CA GLU A 78 -3.25 25.22 -2.16
C GLU A 78 -4.62 25.88 -1.92
N VAL A 79 -5.46 25.24 -1.12
CA VAL A 79 -6.79 25.74 -0.78
C VAL A 79 -6.74 26.32 0.63
N ARG A 80 -7.00 27.62 0.73
CA ARG A 80 -7.14 28.29 2.02
C ARG A 80 -8.58 28.17 2.50
N HIS A 81 -8.75 27.70 3.73
CA HIS A 81 -10.07 27.57 4.33
C HIS A 81 -10.77 28.93 4.40
N PRO A 82 -12.03 29.08 3.95
CA PRO A 82 -12.72 30.37 3.95
C PRO A 82 -12.81 31.04 5.32
N ARG A 83 -12.82 30.24 6.39
CA ARG A 83 -12.85 30.69 7.79
C ARG A 83 -11.47 30.87 8.42
N SER A 84 -10.38 30.68 7.67
CA SER A 84 -9.02 30.81 8.22
C SER A 84 -8.70 32.22 8.73
N ASN A 85 -9.43 33.25 8.28
CA ASN A 85 -9.27 34.63 8.71
C ASN A 85 -10.25 35.04 9.84
N ASP A 86 -11.09 34.13 10.33
CA ASP A 86 -12.02 34.42 11.43
C ASP A 86 -11.31 34.30 12.78
N PRO A 87 -11.26 35.37 13.61
CA PRO A 87 -10.64 35.35 14.94
C PRO A 87 -11.19 34.27 15.86
N TRP A 88 -12.49 33.96 15.78
CA TRP A 88 -13.09 32.91 16.61
C TRP A 88 -12.68 31.52 16.13
N PHE A 89 -12.60 31.29 14.83
CA PHE A 89 -12.14 30.02 14.26
C PHE A 89 -10.68 29.73 14.61
N GLN A 90 -9.81 30.75 14.53
CA GLN A 90 -8.41 30.63 14.96
C GLN A 90 -8.27 30.36 16.46
N PHE A 91 -9.13 30.95 17.29
CA PHE A 91 -9.10 30.73 18.73
C PHE A 91 -9.42 29.27 19.11
N PHE A 92 -10.39 28.64 18.44
CA PHE A 92 -10.80 27.26 18.73
C PHE A 92 -9.96 26.19 18.00
N PHE A 93 -9.48 26.47 16.78
CA PHE A 93 -8.84 25.47 15.89
C PHE A 93 -7.40 25.80 15.48
N GLY A 94 -6.85 26.94 15.90
CA GLY A 94 -5.52 27.42 15.53
C GLY A 94 -5.44 27.97 14.11
N ASP A 95 -4.23 28.38 13.70
CA ASP A 95 -3.97 28.73 12.29
C ASP A 95 -3.83 27.43 11.48
N GLN A 96 -4.93 27.05 10.84
CA GLN A 96 -4.94 25.97 9.86
C GLN A 96 -4.26 26.53 8.60
N GLY A 97 -2.96 26.28 8.51
CA GLY A 97 -2.17 26.63 7.34
C GLY A 97 -2.78 26.07 6.04
N PRO A 98 -2.26 26.50 4.88
CA PRO A 98 -2.84 26.13 3.61
C PRO A 98 -2.90 24.60 3.44
N GLN A 99 -4.08 24.08 3.11
CA GLN A 99 -4.25 22.65 2.87
C GLN A 99 -4.10 22.37 1.37
N ALA A 100 -3.25 21.40 1.03
CA ALA A 100 -3.12 20.94 -0.34
C ALA A 100 -4.30 20.03 -0.69
N GLN A 101 -5.16 20.49 -1.59
CA GLN A 101 -6.15 19.65 -2.25
C GLN A 101 -5.43 18.90 -3.37
N VAL A 102 -5.52 17.56 -3.35
CA VAL A 102 -4.96 16.71 -4.41
C VAL A 102 -6.07 16.23 -5.32
N GLY A 103 -5.88 16.40 -6.63
CA GLY A 103 -6.76 15.94 -7.68
C GLY A 103 -6.08 14.87 -8.54
N LEU A 104 -6.84 13.82 -8.90
CA LEU A 104 -6.39 12.79 -9.83
C LEU A 104 -7.30 12.81 -11.06
N GLY A 105 -6.68 12.75 -12.25
CA GLY A 105 -7.40 12.72 -13.51
C GLY A 105 -6.61 12.05 -14.62
N SER A 106 -7.21 11.98 -15.79
CA SER A 106 -6.56 11.48 -17.01
C SER A 106 -6.59 12.54 -18.09
N GLY A 107 -5.62 12.50 -18.99
CA GLY A 107 -5.57 13.36 -20.16
C GLY A 107 -5.05 12.63 -21.38
N VAL A 108 -5.19 13.27 -22.54
CA VAL A 108 -4.73 12.75 -23.83
C VAL A 108 -3.78 13.75 -24.47
N ILE A 109 -2.62 13.29 -24.92
CA ILE A 109 -1.66 14.08 -25.69
C ILE A 109 -2.21 14.28 -27.10
N ILE A 110 -2.44 15.52 -27.50
CA ILE A 110 -3.03 15.87 -28.80
C ILE A 110 -2.00 16.41 -29.81
N SER A 111 -0.78 16.73 -29.35
CA SER A 111 0.23 17.39 -30.17
C SER A 111 1.66 16.93 -29.84
N PRO A 112 2.58 16.86 -30.80
CA PRO A 112 3.99 16.49 -30.57
C PRO A 112 4.74 17.43 -29.61
N GLU A 113 4.27 18.68 -29.47
CA GLU A 113 4.81 19.67 -28.53
C GLU A 113 4.43 19.37 -27.07
N GLY A 114 3.56 18.37 -26.83
CA GLY A 114 3.17 17.96 -25.48
C GLY A 114 1.88 18.59 -24.96
N TYR A 115 1.01 19.13 -25.82
CA TYR A 115 -0.31 19.61 -25.40
C TYR A 115 -1.21 18.45 -24.94
N ILE A 116 -1.76 18.57 -23.73
CA ILE A 116 -2.62 17.57 -23.09
C ILE A 116 -4.04 18.11 -22.96
N LEU A 117 -5.01 17.37 -23.48
CA LEU A 117 -6.43 17.64 -23.30
C LEU A 117 -6.93 16.88 -22.06
N THR A 118 -7.58 17.59 -21.14
CA THR A 118 -8.22 17.03 -19.94
C THR A 118 -9.54 17.77 -19.66
N ASN A 119 -10.32 17.26 -18.71
CA ASN A 119 -11.52 17.96 -18.24
C ASN A 119 -11.13 19.15 -17.35
N ASN A 120 -11.92 20.21 -17.38
CA ASN A 120 -11.70 21.43 -16.62
C ASN A 120 -11.58 21.17 -15.10
N HIS A 121 -12.45 20.32 -14.55
CA HIS A 121 -12.43 20.05 -13.10
C HIS A 121 -11.15 19.34 -12.60
N VAL A 122 -10.36 18.75 -13.49
CA VAL A 122 -9.07 18.12 -13.11
C VAL A 122 -8.03 19.19 -12.79
N VAL A 123 -8.10 20.33 -13.48
CA VAL A 123 -7.15 21.45 -13.36
C VAL A 123 -7.65 22.59 -12.47
N GLU A 124 -8.96 22.85 -12.43
CA GLU A 124 -9.55 23.90 -11.59
C GLU A 124 -9.93 23.44 -10.17
N GLY A 125 -9.96 22.12 -9.93
CA GLY A 125 -10.28 21.49 -8.65
C GLY A 125 -9.39 21.93 -7.48
#